data_AF-A0A8S1PKS5-F1
#
_entry.id   AF-A0A8S1PKS5-F1
#
_cell.length_a   1.000
_cell.length_b   1.000
_cell.length_c   1.000
_cell.angle_alpha   90.00
_cell.angle_beta   90.00
_cell.angle_gamma   90.00
#
_symmetry.space_group_name_H-M   'P 1'
#
loop_
_entity.id
_entity.type
_entity.pdbx_description
1 polymer ?
#
loop_
_entity_poly.entity_id
_entity_poly.type
_entity_poly.pdbx_seq_one_letter_code
_entity_poly.pdbx_strand_id
1 'polypeptide(L)'
;MKSVEQLFPQFEIVKIVKQSSFRKSFIVKRSAHYYMLRIFTLESIPKDRVHNIIKLLTKLSNQKNSYNVKFYEASLDQEMTYLGE
;
A
#
# COMPACT_ATOMS: atom_id res chain seq x y z
N MET A 1 15.55 -4.84 -9.67
CA MET A 1 14.37 -5.54 -9.11
C MET A 1 14.43 -5.45 -7.60
N LYS A 2 13.30 -5.18 -6.93
CA LYS A 2 13.27 -4.96 -5.49
C LYS A 2 12.13 -5.74 -4.81
N SER A 3 12.43 -6.43 -3.72
CA SER A 3 11.43 -7.03 -2.82
C SER A 3 10.64 -5.94 -2.08
N VAL A 4 9.55 -6.31 -1.39
CA VAL A 4 8.77 -5.36 -0.57
C VAL A 4 9.66 -4.72 0.49
N GLU A 5 10.56 -5.48 1.12
CA GLU A 5 11.52 -4.99 2.11
C GLU A 5 12.52 -4.00 1.50
N GLN A 6 12.90 -4.18 0.23
CA GLN A 6 13.81 -3.27 -0.47
C GLN A 6 13.11 -1.97 -0.91
N LEU A 7 11.80 -2.01 -1.15
CA LEU A 7 11.01 -0.84 -1.51
C LEU A 7 10.52 -0.05 -0.29
N PHE A 8 10.25 -0.76 0.79
CA PHE A 8 9.75 -0.19 2.03
C PHE A 8 10.64 -0.61 3.21
N PRO A 9 11.90 -0.17 3.26
CA PRO A 9 12.86 -0.58 4.29
C PRO A 9 12.43 -0.16 5.71
N GLN A 10 11.48 0.76 5.85
CA GLN A 10 10.86 1.14 7.12
C GLN A 10 9.89 0.09 7.68
N PHE A 11 9.55 -0.94 6.90
CA PHE A 11 8.61 -1.99 7.27
C PHE A 11 9.31 -3.34 7.43
N GLU A 12 9.09 -3.96 8.57
CA GLU A 12 9.38 -5.38 8.79
C GLU A 12 8.16 -6.20 8.36
N ILE A 13 8.31 -7.16 7.45
CA ILE A 13 7.19 -8.03 7.03
C ILE A 13 6.98 -9.11 8.08
N VAL A 14 5.80 -9.09 8.70
CA VAL A 14 5.41 -10.07 9.73
C VAL A 14 4.73 -11.28 9.10
N LYS A 15 3.81 -11.03 8.15
CA LYS A 15 3.03 -12.10 7.50
C LYS A 15 2.43 -11.65 6.17
N ILE A 16 2.42 -12.55 5.20
CA ILE A 16 1.60 -12.42 3.98
C ILE A 16 0.17 -12.85 4.29
N VAL A 17 -0.79 -11.94 4.12
CA VAL A 17 -2.22 -12.18 4.40
C VAL A 17 -2.94 -12.68 3.15
N LYS A 18 -2.66 -12.08 1.99
CA LYS A 18 -3.29 -12.45 0.73
C LYS A 18 -2.38 -12.11 -0.44
N GLN A 19 -2.35 -13.01 -1.42
CA GLN A 19 -1.59 -12.84 -2.67
C GLN A 19 -2.47 -13.27 -3.84
N SER A 20 -2.49 -12.45 -4.89
CA SER A 20 -3.20 -12.65 -6.15
C SER A 20 -2.50 -11.84 -7.24
N SER A 21 -2.81 -12.09 -8.50
CA SER A 21 -2.22 -11.39 -9.65
C SER A 21 -2.37 -9.87 -9.60
N PHE A 22 -3.44 -9.38 -8.97
CA PHE A 22 -3.76 -7.95 -8.91
C PHE A 22 -3.50 -7.30 -7.54
N ARG A 23 -3.24 -8.10 -6.50
CA ARG A 23 -3.12 -7.59 -5.12
C ARG A 23 -2.27 -8.49 -4.24
N LYS A 24 -1.38 -7.86 -3.48
CA LYS A 24 -0.68 -8.44 -2.33
C LYS A 24 -0.99 -7.66 -1.05
N SER A 25 -1.12 -8.36 0.07
CA SER A 25 -1.45 -7.77 1.36
C SER A 25 -0.58 -8.38 2.45
N PHE A 26 0.07 -7.53 3.23
CA PHE A 26 1.04 -7.90 4.25
C PHE A 26 0.64 -7.28 5.59
N ILE A 27 0.80 -8.02 6.68
CA ILE A 27 0.99 -7.40 7.99
C ILE A 27 2.45 -6.99 8.07
N VAL A 28 2.66 -5.70 8.30
CA VAL A 28 3.99 -5.12 8.48
C VAL A 28 4.09 -4.46 9.83
N LYS A 29 5.30 -4.38 10.38
CA LYS A 29 5.60 -3.66 11.60
C LYS A 29 6.50 -2.47 11.29
N ARG A 30 6.16 -1.31 11.84
CA ARG A 30 7.00 -0.11 11.83
C ARG A 30 7.08 0.41 13.26
N SER A 31 8.28 0.41 13.82
CA SER A 31 8.50 0.69 15.24
C SER A 31 7.68 -0.28 16.12
N ALA A 32 6.84 0.22 17.04
CA ALA A 32 6.01 -0.61 17.92
C ALA A 32 4.60 -0.92 17.39
N HIS A 33 4.28 -0.53 16.15
CA HIS A 33 2.92 -0.61 15.61
C HIS A 33 2.83 -1.54 14.40
N TYR A 34 1.70 -2.22 14.30
CA TYR A 34 1.36 -3.09 13.17
C TYR A 34 0.46 -2.35 12.18
N TYR A 35 0.71 -2.58 10.90
CA TYR A 35 -0.02 -1.98 9.79
C TYR A 35 -0.35 -3.04 8.75
N MET A 36 -1.36 -2.74 7.93
CA MET A 36 -1.69 -3.50 6.73
C MET A 36 -1.11 -2.76 5.52
N LEU A 37 -0.11 -3.34 4.87
CA LEU A 37 0.40 -2.87 3.59
C LEU A 37 -0.35 -3.59 2.46
N ARG A 38 -0.96 -2.84 1.54
CA ARG A 38 -1.63 -3.39 0.36
C ARG A 38 -0.99 -2.82 -0.89
N ILE A 39 -0.53 -3.70 -1.76
CA ILE A 39 0.05 -3.35 -3.04
C ILE A 39 -0.86 -3.88 -4.14
N PHE A 40 -1.15 -3.04 -5.12
CA PHE A 40 -2.06 -3.33 -6.22
C PHE A 40 -1.32 -3.20 -7.55
N THR A 41 -1.54 -4.15 -8.45
CA THR A 41 -1.14 -4.03 -9.84
C THR A 41 -2.19 -3.17 -10.54
N LEU A 42 -1.76 -2.09 -11.19
CA LEU A 42 -2.66 -1.11 -11.81
C LEU A 42 -2.57 -1.14 -13.34
N GLU A 43 -2.10 -2.26 -13.90
CA GLU A 43 -2.09 -2.48 -15.34
C GLU A 43 -3.50 -2.23 -15.91
N SER A 44 -3.58 -1.52 -17.04
CA SER A 44 -4.82 -1.04 -17.67
C SER A 44 -5.65 0.01 -16.91
N ILE A 45 -5.26 0.43 -15.70
CA ILE A 45 -5.95 1.53 -14.99
C ILE A 45 -5.38 2.88 -15.45
N PRO A 46 -6.21 3.83 -15.91
CA PRO A 46 -5.73 5.16 -16.30
C PRO A 46 -5.02 5.89 -15.16
N LYS A 47 -3.87 6.50 -15.45
CA LYS A 47 -3.04 7.23 -14.46
C LYS A 47 -3.84 8.25 -13.65
N ASP A 48 -4.73 9.00 -14.29
CA ASP A 48 -5.55 10.02 -13.63
C ASP A 48 -6.52 9.41 -12.61
N ARG A 49 -7.05 8.22 -12.91
CA ARG A 49 -7.92 7.48 -12.00
C ARG A 49 -7.15 7.07 -10.74
N VAL A 50 -5.91 6.61 -10.90
CA VAL A 50 -5.03 6.26 -9.78
C VAL A 50 -4.74 7.49 -8.91
N HIS A 51 -4.41 8.63 -9.52
CA HIS A 51 -4.16 9.87 -8.78
C HIS A 51 -5.39 10.33 -8.00
N ASN A 52 -6.59 10.21 -8.58
CA ASN A 52 -7.84 10.55 -7.89
C ASN A 52 -8.10 9.62 -6.70
N ILE A 53 -7.82 8.32 -6.83
CA ILE A 53 -7.92 7.36 -5.72
C ILE A 53 -6.95 7.73 -4.60
N ILE A 54 -5.68 8.02 -4.92
CA ILE A 54 -4.69 8.42 -3.91
C ILE A 54 -5.14 9.69 -3.18
N LYS A 55 -5.61 10.72 -3.91
CA LYS A 55 -6.17 11.94 -3.30
C LYS A 55 -7.33 11.65 -2.35
N LEU A 56 -8.24 10.76 -2.74
CA LEU A 56 -9.37 10.35 -1.89
C LEU A 56 -8.87 9.66 -0.61
N LEU A 57 -7.93 8.71 -0.73
CA LEU A 57 -7.37 7.99 0.42
C LEU A 57 -6.64 8.95 1.38
N THR A 58 -5.89 9.92 0.85
CA THR A 58 -5.25 10.97 1.65
C THR A 58 -6.27 11.92 2.31
N LYS A 59 -7.43 12.16 1.69
CA LYS A 59 -8.50 12.92 2.36
C LYS A 59 -9.10 12.12 3.52
N LEU A 60 -9.29 10.82 3.34
CA LEU A 60 -9.82 9.93 4.37
C LEU A 60 -8.83 9.71 5.53
N SER A 61 -7.51 9.73 5.28
CA SER A 61 -6.50 9.60 6.34
C SER A 61 -6.55 10.72 7.38
N ASN A 62 -6.97 11.91 6.95
CA ASN A 62 -7.10 13.09 7.80
C ASN A 62 -8.37 13.08 8.67
N GLN A 63 -9.31 12.16 8.42
CA GLN A 63 -10.52 12.04 9.22
C GLN A 63 -10.25 11.20 10.48
N LYS A 64 -10.50 11.78 11.66
CA LYS A 64 -10.44 11.07 12.94
C LYS A 64 -11.82 10.53 13.29
N ASN A 65 -12.18 9.37 12.74
CA ASN A 65 -13.38 8.62 13.12
C ASN A 65 -12.96 7.19 13.53
N SER A 66 -13.26 6.79 14.77
CA SER A 66 -12.90 5.49 15.34
C SER A 66 -13.61 4.29 14.70
N TYR A 67 -14.72 4.53 13.98
CA TYR A 67 -15.48 3.48 13.31
C TYR A 67 -15.07 3.26 11.85
N ASN A 68 -14.16 4.09 11.32
CA ASN A 68 -13.68 3.99 9.95
C ASN A 68 -12.27 3.42 9.90
N VAL A 69 -11.98 2.65 8.85
CA VAL A 69 -10.61 2.20 8.57
C VAL A 69 -9.74 3.43 8.30
N LYS A 70 -8.71 3.61 9.12
CA LYS A 70 -7.73 4.68 8.93
C LYS A 70 -6.73 4.30 7.84
N PHE A 71 -6.66 5.13 6.80
CA PHE A 71 -5.57 5.08 5.84
C PHE A 71 -4.43 5.94 6.39
N TYR A 72 -3.19 5.45 6.31
CA TYR A 72 -2.04 6.18 6.84
C TYR A 72 -1.29 6.85 5.69
N GLU A 73 -0.94 6.07 4.68
CA GLU A 73 -0.15 6.49 3.52
C GLU A 73 -0.69 5.78 2.27
N ALA A 74 -0.64 6.47 1.12
CA ALA A 74 -0.93 5.91 -0.19
C ALA A 74 0.00 6.57 -1.21
N SER A 75 0.65 5.78 -2.06
CA SER A 75 1.58 6.26 -3.08
C SER A 75 1.43 5.47 -4.37
N LEU A 76 1.87 6.08 -5.46
CA LEU A 76 2.06 5.42 -6.75
C LEU A 76 3.56 5.14 -6.91
N ASP A 77 3.91 3.90 -7.20
CA ASP A 77 5.26 3.54 -7.63
C ASP A 77 5.50 4.08 -9.06
N GLN A 78 6.05 5.28 -9.15
CA GLN A 78 6.28 5.98 -10.42
C GLN A 78 7.35 5.30 -11.28
N GLU A 79 8.23 4.52 -10.66
CA GLU A 79 9.35 3.85 -11.32
C GLU A 79 9.01 2.39 -11.71
N MET A 80 7.80 1.91 -11.40
CA MET A 80 7.38 0.51 -11.58
C MET A 80 8.39 -0.49 -10.99
N THR A 81 8.96 -0.15 -9.84
CA THR A 81 10.02 -0.92 -9.19
C THR A 81 9.53 -2.19 -8.49
N TYR A 82 8.22 -2.31 -8.23
CA TYR A 82 7.59 -3.49 -7.68
C TYR A 82 6.96 -4.42 -8.75
N LEU A 83 7.44 -5.65 -8.84
CA LEU A 83 6.90 -6.66 -9.79
C LEU A 83 6.06 -7.77 -9.14
N GLY A 84 5.86 -7.76 -7.82
CA GLY A 84 4.89 -8.66 -7.20
C GLY A 84 5.21 -10.16 -7.35
N GLU A 85 6.49 -10.55 -7.39
CA GLU A 85 6.90 -11.95 -7.21
C GLU A 85 6.75 -12.42 -5.77
#